data_AF-A0A653ECQ5-F1
#
_entry.id   AF-A0A653ECQ5-F1
#
_cell.length_a   1.000
_cell.length_b   1.000
_cell.length_c   1.000
_cell.angle_alpha   90.00
_cell.angle_beta   90.00
_cell.angle_gamma   90.00
#
_symmetry.space_group_name_H-M   'P 1'
#
loop_
_entity.id
_entity.type
_entity.pdbx_description
1 polymer ?
#
loop_
_entity_poly.entity_id
_entity_poly.type
_entity_poly.pdbx_seq_one_letter_code
_entity_poly.pdbx_strand_id
1 'polypeptide(L)'
;MALFTTWRERTRITPLRGPSGFLRRVWWQNSCDASGSAAVRPGDVRPYQSMQNHDFVTYEEFGRKFFEIAVTPDRVAAAFADIAGSEFAMEPIAQGPGGIAKVSAKVKIREPRVTRKLGDLITFVIHIPLSIDLLLDLRLDKQRFLVAGDIALRATARAAEPLLLIVDVSKPRPSDITVNVSSKSIRGEVLRILAGVDGEIRRFIAQYVAEEIDSPQSQSAQVIDVANRLNAAWTGI
;
A
#
# COMPACT_ATOMS: atom_id res chain seq x y z
N MET A 1 -44.17 23.93 22.19
CA MET A 1 -44.98 24.23 20.99
C MET A 1 -44.40 23.39 19.86
N ALA A 2 -44.74 22.11 19.66
CA ALA A 2 -46.03 21.51 19.29
C ALA A 2 -46.60 22.05 17.97
N LEU A 3 -46.48 21.24 16.90
CA LEU A 3 -47.51 20.80 15.93
C LEU A 3 -46.79 20.03 14.79
N PHE A 4 -46.82 18.68 14.74
CA PHE A 4 -47.78 17.81 14.01
C PHE A 4 -47.65 17.97 12.46
N THR A 5 -47.55 16.94 11.60
CA THR A 5 -48.24 15.64 11.53
C THR A 5 -47.56 14.70 10.50
N THR A 6 -47.21 13.49 10.93
CA THR A 6 -47.53 12.15 10.37
C THR A 6 -47.67 11.93 8.86
N TRP A 7 -46.90 10.97 8.31
CA TRP A 7 -47.36 10.08 7.24
C TRP A 7 -46.92 8.64 7.52
N ARG A 8 -47.90 7.75 7.70
CA ARG A 8 -47.78 6.31 7.99
C ARG A 8 -48.82 5.59 7.13
N GLU A 9 -48.40 4.89 6.09
CA GLU A 9 -49.19 3.85 5.42
C GLU A 9 -48.21 2.83 4.80
N ARG A 10 -48.06 1.64 5.38
CA ARG A 10 -48.94 0.46 5.34
C ARG A 10 -48.86 -0.27 4.00
N THR A 11 -47.88 -1.16 3.86
CA THR A 11 -47.98 -2.33 2.98
C THR A 11 -47.90 -3.60 3.81
N ARG A 12 -49.02 -4.32 3.79
CA ARG A 12 -49.23 -5.60 4.45
C ARG A 12 -48.40 -6.66 3.75
N ILE A 13 -47.61 -7.37 4.55
CA ILE A 13 -47.01 -8.65 4.20
C ILE A 13 -48.17 -9.66 4.12
N THR A 14 -48.34 -10.28 2.95
CA THR A 14 -49.24 -11.41 2.74
C THR A 14 -48.38 -12.63 2.44
N PRO A 15 -48.52 -13.77 3.16
CA PRO A 15 -47.72 -14.95 2.90
C PRO A 15 -48.33 -15.73 1.73
N LEU A 16 -47.61 -15.83 0.62
CA LEU A 16 -47.96 -16.78 -0.44
C LEU A 16 -47.43 -18.15 -0.05
N ARG A 17 -48.36 -19.04 0.29
CA ARG A 17 -48.18 -20.51 0.32
C ARG A 17 -47.47 -20.95 -0.96
N GLY A 18 -46.30 -21.58 -0.82
CA GLY A 18 -45.67 -22.31 -1.92
C GLY A 18 -46.43 -23.61 -2.21
N PRO A 19 -46.69 -23.95 -3.48
CA PRO A 19 -46.89 -25.33 -3.87
C PRO A 19 -45.53 -26.00 -4.03
N SER A 20 -45.41 -27.10 -3.30
CA SER A 20 -44.52 -28.23 -3.50
C SER A 20 -44.21 -28.55 -4.97
N GLY A 21 -42.93 -28.80 -5.21
CA GLY A 21 -42.35 -29.71 -6.20
C GLY A 21 -43.12 -29.98 -7.48
N PHE A 22 -42.68 -29.39 -8.58
CA PHE A 22 -42.57 -29.98 -9.92
C PHE A 22 -41.91 -28.93 -10.82
N LEU A 23 -41.27 -29.33 -11.93
CA LEU A 23 -40.50 -28.52 -12.90
C LEU A 23 -38.96 -28.62 -12.80
N ARG A 24 -38.45 -29.86 -12.74
CA ARG A 24 -37.17 -30.26 -13.36
C ARG A 24 -37.47 -31.30 -14.44
N ARG A 25 -38.14 -30.94 -15.55
CA ARG A 25 -38.25 -31.85 -16.72
C ARG A 25 -38.89 -31.25 -18.00
N VAL A 26 -38.61 -30.01 -18.41
CA VAL A 26 -39.16 -29.52 -19.70
C VAL A 26 -38.19 -28.58 -20.41
N TRP A 27 -36.95 -29.01 -20.66
CA TRP A 27 -36.03 -28.34 -21.62
C TRP A 27 -35.04 -29.33 -22.27
N TRP A 28 -35.43 -30.60 -22.41
CA TRP A 28 -34.66 -31.61 -23.14
C TRP A 28 -35.59 -32.60 -23.86
N GLN A 29 -36.59 -32.07 -24.57
CA GLN A 29 -37.52 -32.91 -25.36
C GLN A 29 -38.20 -32.05 -26.44
N ASN A 30 -37.44 -31.36 -27.29
CA ASN A 30 -37.99 -30.66 -28.48
C ASN A 30 -36.97 -30.54 -29.62
N SER A 31 -36.04 -31.50 -29.72
CA SER A 31 -35.09 -31.56 -30.84
C SER A 31 -34.75 -33.01 -31.21
N CYS A 32 -35.77 -33.86 -31.26
CA CYS A 32 -35.66 -35.17 -31.87
C CYS A 32 -36.93 -35.38 -32.67
N ASP A 33 -36.95 -34.86 -33.90
CA ASP A 33 -37.65 -35.50 -35.02
C ASP A 33 -37.18 -34.88 -36.34
N ALA A 34 -36.86 -35.77 -37.27
CA ALA A 34 -36.59 -35.54 -38.69
C ALA A 34 -35.28 -34.81 -39.07
N SER A 35 -34.19 -35.58 -39.24
CA SER A 35 -33.34 -35.55 -40.44
C SER A 35 -32.32 -36.70 -40.45
N GLY A 36 -32.45 -37.60 -41.43
CA GLY A 36 -31.45 -38.52 -41.98
C GLY A 36 -30.32 -39.04 -41.10
N SER A 37 -30.49 -40.25 -40.55
CA SER A 37 -29.42 -41.02 -39.92
C SER A 37 -28.41 -41.52 -40.97
N ALA A 38 -27.37 -40.73 -41.25
CA ALA A 38 -26.15 -41.26 -41.84
C ALA A 38 -25.38 -41.99 -40.74
N ALA A 39 -25.23 -43.31 -40.89
CA ALA A 39 -24.50 -44.15 -39.94
C ALA A 39 -23.04 -43.65 -39.82
N VAL A 40 -22.70 -43.06 -38.68
CA VAL A 40 -21.31 -42.80 -38.30
C VAL A 40 -20.61 -44.15 -38.22
N ARG A 41 -19.61 -44.37 -39.09
CA ARG A 41 -18.83 -45.61 -39.10
C ARG A 41 -18.07 -45.72 -37.77
N PRO A 42 -17.99 -46.91 -37.14
CA PRO A 42 -17.15 -47.12 -35.97
C PRO A 42 -15.69 -46.91 -36.39
N GLY A 43 -15.16 -45.73 -36.10
CA GLY A 43 -13.85 -45.25 -36.58
C GLY A 43 -13.79 -43.74 -36.82
N ASP A 44 -14.94 -43.06 -36.94
CA ASP A 44 -15.01 -41.61 -37.21
C ASP A 44 -15.30 -40.75 -35.95
N VAL A 45 -14.91 -41.23 -34.77
CA VAL A 45 -14.66 -40.33 -33.64
C VAL A 45 -13.33 -39.65 -33.91
N ARG A 46 -13.35 -38.51 -34.59
CA ARG A 46 -12.20 -37.61 -34.54
C ARG A 46 -11.93 -37.36 -33.06
N PRO A 47 -10.72 -37.65 -32.55
CA PRO A 47 -10.35 -37.17 -31.23
C PRO A 47 -10.68 -35.69 -31.23
N TYR A 48 -11.43 -35.23 -30.24
CA TYR A 48 -11.49 -33.80 -29.97
C TYR A 48 -10.03 -33.37 -29.85
N GLN A 49 -9.52 -32.71 -30.90
CA GLN A 49 -8.16 -32.20 -30.88
C GLN A 49 -8.14 -31.28 -29.67
N SER A 50 -7.33 -31.68 -28.70
CA SER A 50 -7.09 -30.99 -27.45
C SER A 50 -7.01 -29.49 -27.71
N MET A 51 -8.08 -28.78 -27.34
CA MET A 51 -8.10 -27.32 -27.31
C MET A 51 -7.04 -26.87 -26.32
N GLN A 52 -5.85 -26.59 -26.87
CA GLN A 52 -4.69 -25.93 -26.30
C GLN A 52 -4.09 -26.59 -25.05
N ASN A 53 -2.81 -26.96 -25.17
CA ASN A 53 -2.02 -27.58 -24.11
C ASN A 53 -1.72 -26.56 -23.00
N HIS A 54 -2.72 -26.26 -22.17
CA HIS A 54 -2.58 -25.38 -21.02
C HIS A 54 -2.33 -26.21 -19.76
N ASP A 55 -1.29 -25.83 -19.02
CA ASP A 55 -1.03 -26.35 -17.69
C ASP A 55 -1.97 -25.65 -16.70
N PHE A 56 -2.94 -26.40 -16.16
CA PHE A 56 -3.85 -25.89 -15.13
C PHE A 56 -3.15 -25.87 -13.77
N VAL A 57 -3.35 -24.78 -13.02
CA VAL A 57 -2.81 -24.59 -11.66
C VAL A 57 -3.93 -24.44 -10.64
N THR A 58 -3.62 -24.62 -9.35
CA THR A 58 -4.60 -24.37 -8.29
C THR A 58 -4.88 -22.88 -8.15
N TYR A 59 -6.03 -22.52 -7.56
CA TYR A 59 -6.36 -21.12 -7.28
C TYR A 59 -5.35 -20.45 -6.35
N GLU A 60 -4.79 -21.20 -5.41
CA GLU A 60 -3.74 -20.73 -4.51
C GLU A 60 -2.46 -20.39 -5.29
N GLU A 61 -2.02 -21.28 -6.17
CA GLU A 61 -0.83 -21.06 -7.00
C GLU A 61 -1.02 -19.88 -7.96
N PHE A 62 -2.21 -19.77 -8.57
CA PHE A 62 -2.58 -18.62 -9.39
C PHE A 62 -2.51 -17.32 -8.58
N GLY A 63 -3.10 -17.28 -7.38
CA GLY A 63 -3.06 -16.12 -6.50
C GLY A 63 -1.64 -15.71 -6.13
N ARG A 64 -0.77 -16.68 -5.81
CA ARG A 64 0.63 -16.41 -5.50
C ARG A 64 1.38 -15.80 -6.69
N LYS A 65 1.25 -16.39 -7.88
CA LYS A 65 1.85 -15.86 -9.13
C LYS A 65 1.31 -14.47 -9.47
N PHE A 66 0.01 -14.25 -9.26
CA PHE A 66 -0.61 -12.93 -9.45
C PHE A 66 0.04 -11.87 -8.56
N PHE A 67 0.23 -12.16 -7.26
CA PHE A 67 0.89 -11.23 -6.33
C PHE A 67 2.34 -10.92 -6.75
N GLU A 68 3.09 -11.91 -7.21
CA GLU A 68 4.48 -11.71 -7.67
C GLU A 68 4.59 -10.77 -8.88
N ILE A 69 3.59 -10.77 -9.76
CA ILE A 69 3.52 -9.90 -10.94
C ILE A 69 2.91 -8.54 -10.60
N ALA A 70 1.85 -8.53 -9.79
CA ALA A 70 1.09 -7.33 -9.47
C ALA A 70 1.82 -6.39 -8.51
N VAL A 71 2.62 -6.94 -7.58
CA VAL A 71 3.34 -6.16 -6.56
C VAL A 71 4.83 -6.07 -6.89
N THR A 72 5.16 -5.08 -7.71
CA THR A 72 6.54 -4.80 -8.13
C THR A 72 7.18 -3.72 -7.24
N PRO A 73 8.53 -3.71 -7.12
CA PRO A 73 9.25 -2.63 -6.45
C PRO A 73 8.89 -1.24 -6.99
N ASP A 74 8.79 -1.09 -8.31
CA ASP A 74 8.51 0.20 -8.95
C ASP A 74 7.12 0.74 -8.60
N ARG A 75 6.12 -0.14 -8.50
CA ARG A 75 4.77 0.25 -8.06
C ARG A 75 4.77 0.72 -6.61
N VAL A 76 5.50 0.02 -5.74
CA VAL A 76 5.65 0.42 -4.34
C VAL A 76 6.40 1.75 -4.28
N ALA A 77 7.51 1.92 -5.00
CA ALA A 77 8.27 3.18 -5.05
C ALA A 77 7.41 4.35 -5.55
N ALA A 78 6.60 4.14 -6.58
CA ALA A 78 5.68 5.14 -7.11
C ALA A 78 4.64 5.58 -6.08
N ALA A 79 4.15 4.68 -5.22
CA ALA A 79 3.23 5.04 -4.14
C ALA A 79 3.87 5.97 -3.08
N PHE A 80 5.21 5.99 -2.98
CA PHE A 80 5.96 6.92 -2.12
C PHE A 80 6.50 8.15 -2.88
N ALA A 81 6.27 8.25 -4.19
CA ALA A 81 6.78 9.35 -5.00
C ALA A 81 6.17 10.70 -4.60
N ASP A 82 4.91 10.72 -4.16
CA ASP A 82 4.23 11.94 -3.70
C ASP A 82 4.87 12.53 -2.43
N ILE A 83 5.51 11.67 -1.61
CA ILE A 83 6.26 12.07 -0.42
C ILE A 83 7.68 12.49 -0.81
N ALA A 84 8.24 11.95 -1.89
CA ALA A 84 9.57 12.30 -2.37
C ALA A 84 9.62 13.75 -2.83
N GLY A 85 10.68 14.47 -2.45
CA GLY A 85 10.85 15.89 -2.77
C GLY A 85 10.15 16.84 -1.79
N SER A 86 9.30 16.34 -0.89
CA SER A 86 8.76 17.12 0.22
C SER A 86 9.87 17.61 1.15
N GLU A 87 9.58 18.73 1.81
CA GLU A 87 10.49 19.38 2.75
C GLU A 87 9.71 19.83 3.96
N PHE A 88 10.26 19.59 5.14
CA PHE A 88 9.66 19.96 6.41
C PHE A 88 10.72 20.48 7.37
N ALA A 89 10.31 21.24 8.37
CA ALA A 89 11.21 21.90 9.30
C ALA A 89 10.87 21.55 10.75
N MET A 90 11.91 21.31 11.53
CA MET A 90 11.85 21.20 12.98
C MET A 90 11.99 22.60 13.58
N GLU A 91 11.04 23.00 14.42
CA GLU A 91 11.09 24.25 15.17
C GLU A 91 12.34 24.32 16.07
N PRO A 92 12.84 25.53 16.40
CA PRO A 92 14.03 25.68 17.23
C PRO A 92 13.88 25.07 18.63
N ILE A 93 14.75 24.13 18.97
CA ILE A 93 14.78 23.48 20.30
C ILE A 93 16.02 23.95 21.08
N ALA A 94 15.84 24.30 22.35
CA ALA A 94 16.95 24.68 23.23
C ALA A 94 17.75 23.43 23.67
N GLN A 95 19.07 23.47 23.55
CA GLN A 95 19.99 22.38 23.86
C GLN A 95 21.20 22.85 24.68
N GLY A 96 21.77 21.94 25.45
CA GLY A 96 22.92 22.19 26.35
C GLY A 96 22.54 22.83 27.70
N PRO A 97 23.49 22.86 28.67
CA PRO A 97 23.26 23.42 30.00
C PRO A 97 22.78 24.88 29.92
N GLY A 98 21.62 25.18 30.53
CA GLY A 98 21.06 26.55 30.54
C GLY A 98 20.49 27.03 29.19
N GLY A 99 20.26 26.14 28.22
CA GLY A 99 19.69 26.52 26.91
C GLY A 99 20.59 27.49 26.13
N ILE A 100 21.89 27.25 26.20
CA ILE A 100 22.91 28.07 25.54
C ILE A 100 22.93 27.88 24.02
N ALA A 101 22.37 26.77 23.52
CA ALA A 101 22.23 26.50 22.10
C ALA A 101 20.75 26.39 21.69
N LYS A 102 20.43 26.82 20.47
CA LYS A 102 19.17 26.50 19.79
C LYS A 102 19.47 25.73 18.52
N VAL A 103 18.65 24.73 18.23
CA VAL A 103 18.85 23.84 17.09
C VAL A 103 17.58 23.79 16.26
N SER A 104 17.73 24.03 14.96
CA SER A 104 16.67 23.90 13.96
C SER A 104 17.16 23.00 12.84
N ALA A 105 16.24 22.26 12.22
CA ALA A 105 16.58 21.38 11.10
C ALA A 105 15.57 21.55 9.97
N LYS A 106 16.06 21.62 8.73
CA LYS A 106 15.23 21.53 7.54
C LYS A 106 15.54 20.22 6.84
N VAL A 107 14.53 19.37 6.68
CA VAL A 107 14.68 17.99 6.19
C VAL A 107 14.05 17.90 4.82
N LYS A 108 14.82 17.45 3.83
CA LYS A 108 14.36 17.16 2.47
C LYS A 108 14.37 15.67 2.22
N ILE A 109 13.23 15.13 1.80
CA ILE A 109 13.06 13.72 1.45
C ILE A 109 13.53 13.51 0.00
N ARG A 110 14.39 12.51 -0.22
CA ARG A 110 14.85 12.12 -1.55
C ARG A 110 14.09 10.90 -2.06
N GLU A 111 14.39 10.53 -3.30
CA GLU A 111 13.73 9.42 -3.97
C GLU A 111 14.00 8.08 -3.26
N PRO A 112 12.96 7.30 -2.94
CA PRO A 112 13.08 6.06 -2.21
C PRO A 112 13.68 4.94 -3.08
N ARG A 113 14.39 4.03 -2.44
CA ARG A 113 14.93 2.80 -3.04
C ARG A 113 14.21 1.60 -2.45
N VAL A 114 13.59 0.79 -3.29
CA VAL A 114 12.75 -0.33 -2.85
C VAL A 114 13.39 -1.65 -3.27
N THR A 115 13.57 -2.56 -2.31
CA THR A 115 14.00 -3.94 -2.57
C THR A 115 12.90 -4.90 -2.15
N ARG A 116 12.48 -5.77 -3.06
CA ARG A 116 11.49 -6.80 -2.79
C ARG A 116 12.15 -8.09 -2.30
N LYS A 117 11.53 -8.74 -1.33
CA LYS A 117 11.88 -10.07 -0.83
C LYS A 117 10.68 -11.00 -1.02
N LEU A 118 10.94 -12.14 -1.64
CA LEU A 118 9.96 -13.20 -1.85
C LEU A 118 10.09 -14.23 -0.72
N GLY A 119 8.95 -14.74 -0.25
CA GLY A 119 8.83 -15.74 0.80
C GLY A 119 7.38 -16.21 0.88
N ASP A 120 6.93 -16.51 2.09
CA ASP A 120 5.50 -16.81 2.35
C ASP A 120 4.63 -15.58 2.07
N LEU A 121 5.14 -14.40 2.43
CA LEU A 121 4.57 -13.10 2.06
C LEU A 121 5.59 -12.32 1.22
N ILE A 122 5.08 -11.51 0.29
CA ILE A 122 5.92 -10.55 -0.44
C ILE A 122 6.17 -9.35 0.48
N THR A 123 7.43 -9.12 0.82
CA THR A 123 7.84 -8.01 1.68
C THR A 123 8.78 -7.07 0.95
N PHE A 124 8.84 -5.83 1.42
CA PHE A 124 9.65 -4.76 0.86
C PHE A 124 10.50 -4.13 1.94
N VAL A 125 11.77 -3.91 1.62
CA VAL A 125 12.66 -3.04 2.37
C VAL A 125 12.81 -1.75 1.58
N ILE A 126 12.48 -0.63 2.20
CA ILE A 126 12.41 0.67 1.56
C ILE A 126 13.41 1.59 2.27
N HIS A 127 14.37 2.10 1.53
CA HIS A 127 15.35 3.08 2.02
C HIS A 127 15.05 4.45 1.43
N ILE A 128 14.82 5.44 2.30
CA ILE A 128 14.49 6.81 1.90
C ILE A 128 15.62 7.74 2.35
N PRO A 129 16.50 8.17 1.43
CA PRO A 129 17.59 9.08 1.78
C PRO A 129 17.06 10.47 2.16
N LEU A 130 17.70 11.09 3.14
CA LEU A 130 17.37 12.42 3.63
C LEU A 130 18.55 13.38 3.46
N SER A 131 18.24 14.62 3.13
CA SER A 131 19.19 15.74 3.24
C SER A 131 18.71 16.69 4.32
N ILE A 132 19.53 16.91 5.35
CA ILE A 132 19.18 17.70 6.53
C ILE A 132 20.09 18.92 6.60
N ASP A 133 19.52 20.12 6.51
CA ASP A 133 20.20 21.39 6.81
C ASP A 133 19.97 21.72 8.30
N LEU A 134 21.00 21.54 9.09
CA LEU A 134 20.98 21.76 10.53
C LEU A 134 21.56 23.14 10.85
N LEU A 135 20.79 23.96 11.53
CA LEU A 135 21.23 25.26 12.05
C LEU A 135 21.41 25.17 13.57
N LEU A 136 22.64 25.41 14.02
CA LEU A 136 23.01 25.53 15.43
C LEU A 136 23.28 27.00 15.76
N ASP A 137 22.52 27.55 16.68
CA ASP A 137 22.67 28.93 17.18
C ASP A 137 23.18 28.90 18.62
N LEU A 138 24.42 29.36 18.83
CA LEU A 138 25.11 29.44 20.11
C LEU A 138 25.03 30.84 20.74
N ARG A 139 24.01 31.63 20.37
CA ARG A 139 23.81 33.06 20.68
C ARG A 139 24.82 34.00 20.05
N LEU A 140 26.12 33.71 20.20
CA LEU A 140 27.22 34.51 19.66
C LEU A 140 27.61 34.09 18.24
N ASP A 141 27.33 32.84 17.87
CA ASP A 141 27.69 32.26 16.58
C ASP A 141 26.57 31.36 16.05
N LYS A 142 26.39 31.36 14.72
CA LYS A 142 25.42 30.51 14.02
C LYS A 142 26.15 29.64 13.02
N GLN A 143 26.02 28.34 13.20
CA GLN A 143 26.71 27.33 12.39
C GLN A 143 25.69 26.48 11.63
N ARG A 144 25.97 26.24 10.35
CA ARG A 144 25.17 25.38 9.49
C ARG A 144 25.91 24.09 9.19
N PHE A 145 25.19 22.98 9.23
CA PHE A 145 25.72 21.66 8.92
C PHE A 145 24.80 20.97 7.93
N LEU A 146 25.38 20.42 6.86
CA LEU A 146 24.68 19.50 5.98
C LEU A 146 24.90 18.08 6.48
N VAL A 147 23.80 17.41 6.80
CA VAL A 147 23.76 16.10 7.42
C VAL A 147 22.98 15.15 6.51
N ALA A 148 23.54 13.97 6.27
CA ALA A 148 22.84 12.92 5.54
C ALA A 148 22.03 12.07 6.52
N GLY A 149 20.86 11.62 6.10
CA GLY A 149 20.08 10.63 6.83
C GLY A 149 19.50 9.56 5.92
N ASP A 150 18.93 8.52 6.53
CA ASP A 150 18.21 7.45 5.85
C ASP A 150 17.07 6.96 6.73
N ILE A 151 15.92 6.67 6.13
CA ILE A 151 14.79 6.01 6.77
C ILE A 151 14.66 4.61 6.21
N ALA A 152 14.69 3.60 7.08
CA ALA A 152 14.47 2.20 6.73
C ALA A 152 13.04 1.77 7.04
N LEU A 153 12.16 1.77 6.04
CA LEU A 153 10.78 1.29 6.16
C LEU A 153 10.66 -0.17 5.71
N ARG A 154 9.62 -0.83 6.23
CA ARG A 154 9.22 -2.18 5.85
C ARG A 154 7.77 -2.15 5.39
N ALA A 155 7.47 -2.83 4.30
CA ALA A 155 6.10 -3.02 3.85
C ALA A 155 5.83 -4.49 3.51
N THR A 156 4.57 -4.91 3.62
CA THR A 156 4.13 -6.27 3.33
C THR A 156 2.92 -6.22 2.40
N ALA A 157 2.97 -6.95 1.29
CA ALA A 157 1.79 -7.12 0.45
C ALA A 157 0.82 -8.12 1.10
N ARG A 158 -0.44 -7.72 1.22
CA ARG A 158 -1.51 -8.53 1.82
C ARG A 158 -2.71 -8.59 0.90
N ALA A 159 -3.32 -9.76 0.82
CA ALA A 159 -4.67 -9.91 0.29
C ALA A 159 -5.68 -9.58 1.41
N ALA A 160 -6.74 -8.86 1.06
CA ALA A 160 -7.84 -8.56 1.97
C ALA A 160 -9.18 -8.73 1.26
N GLU A 161 -10.24 -8.99 2.02
CA GLU A 161 -11.60 -9.05 1.48
C GLU A 161 -12.06 -7.69 0.92
N PRO A 162 -12.90 -7.68 -0.13
CA PRO A 162 -13.37 -8.84 -0.89
C PRO A 162 -12.38 -9.34 -1.97
N LEU A 163 -11.47 -8.49 -2.43
CA LEU A 163 -10.41 -8.81 -3.42
C LEU A 163 -9.42 -7.63 -3.52
N LEU A 164 -9.01 -7.13 -2.36
CA LEU A 164 -8.09 -6.01 -2.22
C LEU A 164 -6.66 -6.51 -2.09
N LEU A 165 -5.74 -5.78 -2.73
CA LEU A 165 -4.31 -5.91 -2.54
C LEU A 165 -3.85 -4.68 -1.77
N ILE A 166 -3.34 -4.90 -0.56
CA ILE A 166 -2.91 -3.83 0.35
C ILE A 166 -1.41 -3.93 0.53
N VAL A 167 -0.70 -2.83 0.34
CA VAL A 167 0.71 -2.69 0.74
C VAL A 167 0.72 -2.12 2.16
N ASP A 168 0.77 -3.00 3.14
CA ASP A 168 0.79 -2.64 4.57
C ASP A 168 2.18 -2.13 4.96
N VAL A 169 2.29 -0.81 5.18
CA VAL A 169 3.54 -0.12 5.51
C VAL A 169 3.67 0.02 7.03
N SER A 170 4.76 -0.51 7.58
CA SER A 170 5.06 -0.34 9.00
C SER A 170 5.46 1.09 9.33
N LYS A 171 4.83 1.69 10.35
CA LYS A 171 5.20 3.03 10.85
C LYS A 171 6.65 3.03 11.34
N PRO A 172 7.47 4.03 10.95
CA PRO A 172 8.85 4.11 11.40
C PRO A 172 8.93 4.36 12.90
N ARG A 173 9.91 3.72 13.54
CA ARG A 173 10.37 4.11 14.87
C ARG A 173 11.59 5.03 14.73
N PRO A 174 11.94 5.81 15.77
CA PRO A 174 13.18 6.58 15.77
C PRO A 174 14.42 5.70 15.49
N SER A 175 14.40 4.43 15.89
CA SER A 175 15.47 3.46 15.64
C SER A 175 15.60 3.03 14.17
N ASP A 176 14.57 3.24 13.35
CA ASP A 176 14.60 2.94 11.91
C ASP A 176 15.20 4.11 11.11
N ILE A 177 15.61 5.20 11.77
CA ILE A 177 16.17 6.40 11.14
C ILE A 177 17.64 6.52 11.51
N THR A 178 18.49 6.71 10.51
CA THR A 178 19.91 7.00 10.72
C THR A 178 20.18 8.45 10.37
N VAL A 179 20.95 9.15 11.20
CA VAL A 179 21.39 10.53 10.98
C VAL A 179 22.90 10.57 11.15
N ASN A 180 23.61 10.92 10.07
CA ASN A 180 25.06 10.88 10.00
C ASN A 180 25.62 12.31 9.95
N VAL A 181 26.02 12.82 11.11
CA VAL A 181 26.66 14.13 11.23
C VAL A 181 28.16 13.96 10.97
N SER A 182 28.69 14.56 9.89
CA SER A 182 30.12 14.45 9.58
C SER A 182 30.96 15.23 10.61
N SER A 183 31.97 14.58 11.20
CA SER A 183 32.81 15.16 12.26
C SER A 183 33.92 16.09 11.77
N LYS A 184 34.16 16.16 10.45
CA LYS A 184 35.35 16.84 9.89
C LYS A 184 35.45 18.33 10.22
N SER A 185 34.34 18.99 10.54
CA SER A 185 34.29 20.42 10.87
C SER A 185 33.81 20.72 12.29
N ILE A 186 33.60 19.71 13.14
CA ILE A 186 32.93 19.89 14.43
C ILE A 186 33.95 19.97 15.56
N ARG A 187 33.91 21.08 16.31
CA ARG A 187 34.69 21.27 17.54
C ARG A 187 34.13 20.38 18.66
N GLY A 188 34.99 19.87 19.54
CA GLY A 188 34.61 18.89 20.58
C GLY A 188 33.45 19.31 21.49
N GLU A 189 33.31 20.62 21.77
CA GLU A 189 32.19 21.16 22.56
C GLU A 189 30.84 21.10 21.84
N VAL A 190 30.85 21.29 20.52
CA VAL A 190 29.66 21.23 19.65
C VAL A 190 29.19 19.78 19.49
N LEU A 191 30.10 18.79 19.51
CA LEU A 191 29.73 17.37 19.42
C LEU A 191 28.78 16.94 20.54
N ARG A 192 28.95 17.45 21.76
CA ARG A 192 28.08 17.09 22.90
C ARG A 192 26.64 17.58 22.72
N ILE A 193 26.48 18.77 22.14
CA ILE A 193 25.17 19.36 21.85
C ILE A 193 24.50 18.57 20.72
N LEU A 194 25.26 18.24 19.67
CA LEU A 194 24.77 17.47 18.53
C LEU A 194 24.41 16.01 18.89
N ALA A 195 25.10 15.40 19.85
CA ALA A 195 24.80 14.05 20.33
C ALA A 195 23.49 13.94 21.12
N GLY A 196 22.92 15.06 21.62
CA GLY A 196 21.57 15.09 22.18
C GLY A 196 20.49 15.37 21.13
N VAL A 197 20.88 16.03 20.04
CA VAL A 197 20.00 16.47 18.95
C VAL A 197 19.65 15.32 18.00
N ASP A 198 20.57 14.39 17.77
CA ASP A 198 20.36 13.29 16.81
C ASP A 198 19.10 12.46 17.16
N GLY A 199 18.87 12.18 18.44
CA GLY A 199 17.71 11.46 18.94
C GLY A 199 16.41 12.24 18.72
N GLU A 200 16.45 13.55 18.90
CA GLU A 200 15.28 14.41 18.69
C GLU A 200 14.94 14.55 17.22
N ILE A 201 15.95 14.70 16.36
CA ILE A 201 15.78 14.68 14.90
C ILE A 201 15.15 13.35 14.47
N ARG A 202 15.68 12.22 14.92
CA ARG A 202 15.11 10.89 14.62
C ARG A 202 13.66 10.79 15.09
N ARG A 203 13.35 11.29 16.29
CA ARG A 203 11.99 11.29 16.84
C ARG A 203 11.03 12.12 15.99
N PHE A 204 11.42 13.35 15.67
CA PHE A 204 10.63 14.27 14.87
C PHE A 204 10.35 13.71 13.47
N ILE A 205 11.38 13.19 12.79
CA ILE A 205 11.23 12.56 11.46
C ILE A 205 10.32 11.33 11.54
N ALA A 206 10.48 10.47 12.55
CA ALA A 206 9.62 9.28 12.71
C ALA A 206 8.15 9.67 12.86
N GLN A 207 7.86 10.69 13.68
CA GLN A 207 6.51 11.19 13.87
C GLN A 207 5.93 11.77 12.58
N TYR A 208 6.67 12.66 11.92
CA TYR A 208 6.24 13.26 10.65
C TYR A 208 5.91 12.19 9.60
N VAL A 209 6.79 11.20 9.41
CA VAL A 209 6.56 10.14 8.42
C VAL A 209 5.41 9.22 8.81
N ALA A 210 5.21 8.95 10.10
CA ALA A 210 4.06 8.18 10.57
C ALA A 210 2.74 8.90 10.28
N GLU A 211 2.67 10.21 10.50
CA GLU A 211 1.52 11.06 10.18
C GLU A 211 1.27 11.10 8.66
N GLU A 212 2.33 11.21 7.86
CA GLU A 212 2.23 11.21 6.40
C GLU A 212 1.72 9.86 5.85
N ILE A 213 2.17 8.74 6.42
CA ILE A 213 1.68 7.39 6.08
C ILE A 213 0.18 7.25 6.41
N ASP A 214 -0.29 7.89 7.48
CA ASP A 214 -1.69 7.87 7.90
C ASP A 214 -2.59 8.83 7.09
N SER A 215 -2.01 9.68 6.22
CA SER A 215 -2.79 10.61 5.41
C SER A 215 -3.75 9.87 4.45
N PRO A 216 -4.95 10.42 4.18
CA PRO A 216 -5.92 9.78 3.28
C PRO A 216 -5.37 9.48 1.89
N GLN A 217 -4.51 10.36 1.38
CA GLN A 217 -3.84 10.22 0.10
C GLN A 217 -2.91 8.99 0.12
N SER A 218 -2.03 8.88 1.11
CA SER A 218 -1.12 7.75 1.28
C SER A 218 -1.86 6.42 1.49
N GLN A 219 -2.92 6.42 2.28
CA GLN A 219 -3.77 5.24 2.49
C GLN A 219 -4.44 4.78 1.19
N SER A 220 -4.93 5.70 0.37
CA SER A 220 -5.53 5.35 -0.93
C SER A 220 -4.52 4.77 -1.92
N ALA A 221 -3.26 5.24 -1.89
CA ALA A 221 -2.18 4.74 -2.75
C ALA A 221 -1.71 3.33 -2.36
N GLN A 222 -1.87 2.94 -1.08
CA GLN A 222 -1.53 1.61 -0.56
C GLN A 222 -2.56 0.53 -0.92
N VAL A 223 -3.77 0.92 -1.35
CA VAL A 223 -4.88 -0.01 -1.63
C VAL A 223 -5.12 -0.13 -3.13
N ILE A 224 -5.01 -1.35 -3.65
CA ILE A 224 -5.36 -1.69 -5.03
C ILE A 224 -6.60 -2.58 -5.01
N ASP A 225 -7.71 -2.03 -5.51
CA ASP A 225 -8.94 -2.78 -5.74
C ASP A 225 -8.84 -3.57 -7.06
N VAL A 226 -8.59 -4.88 -6.95
CA VAL A 226 -8.41 -5.74 -8.11
C VAL A 226 -9.73 -5.99 -8.82
N ALA A 227 -10.82 -6.18 -8.08
CA ALA A 227 -12.14 -6.48 -8.65
C ALA A 227 -12.63 -5.32 -9.52
N ASN A 228 -12.54 -4.09 -9.03
CA ASN A 228 -12.94 -2.92 -9.80
C ASN A 228 -12.08 -2.70 -11.05
N ARG A 229 -10.76 -2.92 -10.97
CA ARG A 229 -9.88 -2.85 -12.14
C ARG A 229 -10.19 -3.92 -13.17
N LEU A 230 -10.50 -5.14 -12.74
CA LEU A 230 -10.88 -6.24 -13.61
C LEU A 230 -12.20 -5.96 -14.32
N ASN A 231 -13.21 -5.50 -13.57
CA ASN A 231 -14.50 -5.13 -14.11
C ASN A 231 -14.37 -4.02 -15.17
N ALA A 232 -13.64 -2.95 -14.86
CA ALA A 232 -13.42 -1.84 -15.79
C ALA A 232 -12.74 -2.29 -17.10
N ALA A 233 -11.75 -3.19 -17.02
CA ALA A 233 -11.07 -3.72 -18.19
C ALA A 233 -12.00 -4.60 -19.05
N TRP A 234 -12.92 -5.34 -18.44
CA TRP A 234 -13.88 -6.21 -19.15
C TRP A 234 -15.07 -5.46 -19.74
N THR A 235 -15.57 -4.43 -19.06
CA THR A 235 -16.67 -3.58 -19.55
C THR A 235 -16.22 -2.53 -20.57
N GLY A 236 -14.92 -2.36 -20.74
CA GLY A 236 -14.32 -1.46 -21.74
C GLY A 236 -14.16 -2.07 -23.14
N ILE A 237 -14.75 -3.25 -23.39
CA ILE A 237 -14.95 -3.87 -24.71
C ILE A 237 -16.41 -3.63 -25.12
#